data_AF-A0A5N5PN91-F1
#
_entry.id   AF-A0A5N5PN91-F1
#
_cell.length_a   1.000
_cell.length_b   1.000
_cell.length_c   1.000
_cell.angle_alpha   90.00
_cell.angle_beta   90.00
_cell.angle_gamma   90.00
#
_symmetry.space_group_name_H-M   'P 1'
#
loop_
_entity.id
_entity.type
_entity.pdbx_description
1 polymer ?
#
loop_
_entity_poly.entity_id
_entity_poly.type
_entity_poly.pdbx_seq_one_letter_code
_entity_poly.pdbx_strand_id
1 'polypeptide(L)'
;MVLFKFLLPLCLMVKAQGFDPAVVDTSLRTDAANIVKAGYNLRVVLMGPEQNVSVLAAQIQGTTWDGTGIGYGVRGGRSHELTTRLEDIIQLYRDRVPRAPILFDYSPDSALWAVTRKFPRAGSDCAKSPGKDLGFGVFCDVCG
;
A
#
# COMPACT_ATOMS: atom_id res chain seq x y z
N MET A 1 -4.69 -6.83 -10.72
CA MET A 1 -3.50 -6.08 -10.28
C MET A 1 -3.93 -5.09 -9.22
N VAL A 2 -3.34 -5.16 -8.04
CA VAL A 2 -3.65 -4.26 -6.92
C VAL A 2 -2.40 -3.46 -6.58
N LEU A 3 -2.56 -2.15 -6.41
CA LEU A 3 -1.50 -1.25 -5.95
C LEU A 3 -1.78 -0.87 -4.51
N PHE A 4 -0.88 -1.10 -3.57
CA PHE A 4 -0.99 -0.60 -2.20
C PHE A 4 0.04 0.48 -1.92
N LYS A 5 -0.42 1.63 -1.44
CA LYS A 5 0.40 2.68 -0.85
C LYS A 5 0.36 2.56 0.67
N PHE A 6 1.49 2.33 1.33
CA PHE A 6 1.58 2.45 2.79
C PHE A 6 2.44 3.66 3.20
N LEU A 7 2.40 3.97 4.50
CA LEU A 7 3.40 4.85 5.08
C LEU A 7 4.73 4.11 5.18
N LEU A 8 5.81 4.83 4.92
CA LEU A 8 7.17 4.32 5.02
C LEU A 8 7.53 3.95 6.47
N PRO A 9 7.89 2.68 6.77
CA PRO A 9 8.22 2.20 8.11
C PRO A 9 9.48 2.84 8.69
N LEU A 10 10.46 3.20 7.84
CA LEU A 10 11.75 3.76 8.25
C LEU A 10 11.74 5.28 8.53
N CYS A 11 10.61 5.96 8.33
CA CYS A 11 10.48 7.37 8.65
C CYS A 11 10.41 7.59 10.18
N LEU A 12 11.01 8.68 10.69
CA LEU A 12 10.84 9.17 12.08
C LEU A 12 9.37 9.15 12.52
N MET A 13 8.44 9.32 11.59
CA MET A 13 7.01 9.36 11.85
C MET A 13 6.42 8.03 12.34
N VAL A 14 6.96 6.87 11.95
CA VAL A 14 6.46 5.57 12.48
C VAL A 14 6.86 5.40 13.94
N LYS A 15 8.09 5.81 14.30
CA LYS A 15 8.50 5.90 15.70
C LYS A 15 7.67 6.94 16.47
N ALA A 16 7.41 8.10 15.87
CA ALA A 16 6.61 9.16 16.50
C ALA A 16 5.14 8.74 16.73
N GLN A 17 4.63 7.80 15.94
CA GLN A 17 3.33 7.17 16.16
C GLN A 17 3.35 6.07 17.24
N GLY A 18 4.50 5.78 17.84
CA GLY A 18 4.66 4.78 18.90
C GLY A 18 4.84 3.35 18.40
N PHE A 19 5.11 3.17 17.10
CA PHE A 19 5.34 1.85 16.52
C PHE A 19 6.84 1.56 16.37
N ASP A 20 7.20 0.27 16.44
CA ASP A 20 8.53 -0.20 16.09
C ASP A 20 8.68 -0.31 14.56
N PRO A 21 9.55 0.49 13.92
CA PRO A 21 9.79 0.44 12.48
C PRO A 21 10.15 -0.94 11.94
N ALA A 22 10.94 -1.72 12.67
CA ALA A 22 11.40 -3.03 12.22
C ALA A 22 10.24 -4.04 12.21
N VAL A 23 9.39 -3.97 13.22
CA VAL A 23 8.17 -4.78 13.29
C VAL A 23 7.22 -4.40 12.17
N VAL A 24 6.98 -3.10 11.95
CA VAL A 24 6.08 -2.63 10.88
C VAL A 24 6.61 -3.03 9.49
N ASP A 25 7.90 -2.85 9.21
CA ASP A 25 8.50 -3.26 7.92
C ASP A 25 8.35 -4.77 7.70
N THR A 26 8.62 -5.58 8.74
CA THR A 26 8.46 -7.03 8.68
C THR A 26 7.01 -7.43 8.41
N SER A 27 6.05 -6.81 9.08
CA SER A 27 4.62 -7.05 8.87
C SER A 27 4.19 -6.70 7.45
N LEU A 28 4.58 -5.52 6.95
CA LEU A 28 4.24 -5.08 5.59
C LEU A 28 4.80 -6.01 4.51
N ARG A 29 6.06 -6.45 4.66
CA ARG A 29 6.69 -7.40 3.73
C ARG A 29 6.04 -8.77 3.79
N THR A 30 5.74 -9.25 4.98
CA THR A 30 5.08 -10.55 5.20
C THR A 30 3.70 -10.56 4.57
N ASP A 31 2.90 -9.50 4.78
CA ASP A 31 1.57 -9.43 4.21
C ASP A 31 1.61 -9.25 2.68
N ALA A 32 2.56 -8.47 2.14
CA ALA A 32 2.79 -8.39 0.71
C ALA A 32 3.09 -9.77 0.09
N ALA A 33 3.96 -10.56 0.73
CA ALA A 33 4.25 -11.93 0.31
C ALA A 33 3.00 -12.83 0.39
N ASN A 34 2.18 -12.68 1.43
CA ASN A 34 0.93 -13.44 1.58
C ASN A 34 -0.10 -13.09 0.50
N ILE A 35 -0.20 -11.81 0.10
CA ILE A 35 -1.05 -11.37 -1.02
C ILE A 35 -0.61 -12.00 -2.34
N VAL A 36 0.70 -11.99 -2.62
CA VAL A 36 1.25 -12.63 -3.83
C VAL A 36 1.01 -14.14 -3.78
N LYS A 37 1.27 -14.79 -2.63
CA LYS A 37 1.00 -16.22 -2.42
C LYS A 37 -0.49 -16.57 -2.58
N ALA A 38 -1.39 -15.67 -2.22
CA ALA A 38 -2.83 -15.81 -2.41
C ALA A 38 -3.28 -15.61 -3.89
N GLY A 39 -2.34 -15.39 -4.80
CA GLY A 39 -2.58 -15.35 -6.24
C GLY A 39 -2.78 -13.94 -6.81
N TYR A 40 -2.70 -12.88 -6.00
CA TYR A 40 -2.92 -11.51 -6.47
C TYR A 40 -1.63 -10.88 -7.01
N ASN A 41 -1.76 -10.17 -8.13
CA ASN A 41 -0.66 -9.34 -8.62
C ASN A 41 -0.59 -8.07 -7.79
N LEU A 42 0.52 -7.82 -7.11
CA LEU A 42 0.66 -6.74 -6.14
C LEU A 42 1.83 -5.83 -6.48
N ARG A 43 1.63 -4.50 -6.38
CA ARG A 43 2.71 -3.53 -6.21
C ARG A 43 2.56 -2.85 -4.86
N VAL A 44 3.67 -2.70 -4.14
CA VAL A 44 3.72 -1.93 -2.88
C VAL A 44 4.54 -0.66 -3.10
N VAL A 45 4.02 0.46 -2.59
CA VAL A 45 4.70 1.76 -2.60
C VAL A 45 4.75 2.28 -1.16
N LEU A 46 5.94 2.29 -0.58
CA LEU A 46 6.23 2.90 0.70
C LEU A 46 6.78 4.30 0.44
N MET A 47 6.00 5.30 0.79
CA MET A 47 6.30 6.69 0.51
C MET A 47 5.91 7.55 1.71
N GLY A 48 6.87 8.33 2.21
CA GLY A 48 6.62 9.30 3.27
C GLY A 48 5.85 10.53 2.77
N PRO A 49 5.30 11.36 3.67
CA PRO A 49 4.57 12.57 3.29
C PRO A 49 5.46 13.62 2.61
N GLU A 50 6.77 13.60 2.83
CA GLU A 50 7.76 14.50 2.24
C GLU A 50 7.90 14.34 0.73
N GLN A 51 7.65 13.14 0.22
CA GLN A 51 7.73 12.86 -1.21
C GLN A 51 6.54 13.48 -1.94
N ASN A 52 6.80 14.02 -3.14
CA ASN A 52 5.74 14.54 -3.99
C ASN A 52 4.79 13.39 -4.42
N VAL A 53 3.48 13.67 -4.48
CA VAL A 53 2.47 12.71 -4.95
C VAL A 53 2.73 12.19 -6.37
N SER A 54 3.50 12.94 -7.17
CA SER A 54 3.96 12.53 -8.50
C SER A 54 4.77 11.24 -8.49
N VAL A 55 5.48 10.93 -7.39
CA VAL A 55 6.19 9.65 -7.20
C VAL A 55 5.19 8.50 -7.24
N LEU A 56 4.09 8.59 -6.48
CA LEU A 56 3.00 7.61 -6.54
C LEU A 56 2.33 7.61 -7.93
N ALA A 57 2.14 8.78 -8.54
CA ALA A 57 1.55 8.87 -9.88
C ALA A 57 2.36 8.10 -10.92
N ALA A 58 3.70 8.16 -10.87
CA ALA A 58 4.59 7.41 -11.75
C ALA A 58 4.42 5.89 -11.55
N GLN A 59 4.18 5.44 -10.32
CA GLN A 59 3.95 4.01 -10.02
C GLN A 59 2.62 3.47 -10.55
N ILE A 60 1.66 4.35 -10.86
CA ILE A 60 0.34 3.97 -11.41
C ILE A 60 0.40 3.80 -12.93
N GLN A 61 1.30 4.51 -13.62
CA GLN A 61 1.33 4.60 -15.08
C GLN A 61 1.60 3.25 -15.77
N GLY A 62 1.02 3.10 -16.97
CA GLY A 62 1.26 1.93 -17.84
C GLY A 62 0.66 0.62 -17.34
N THR A 63 -0.17 0.65 -16.30
CA THR A 63 -0.82 -0.54 -15.74
C THR A 63 -2.31 -0.30 -15.50
N THR A 64 -3.14 -1.24 -15.91
CA THR A 64 -4.56 -1.26 -15.53
C THR A 64 -4.70 -1.90 -14.16
N TRP A 65 -5.14 -1.11 -13.18
CA TRP A 65 -5.32 -1.56 -11.81
C TRP A 65 -6.76 -1.98 -11.56
N ASP A 66 -6.93 -3.15 -10.94
CA ASP A 66 -8.23 -3.65 -10.50
C ASP A 66 -8.62 -3.06 -9.14
N GLY A 67 -7.63 -2.68 -8.32
CA GLY A 67 -7.85 -2.06 -7.02
C GLY A 67 -6.66 -1.20 -6.60
N THR A 68 -6.94 -0.17 -5.82
CA THR A 68 -5.93 0.66 -5.17
C THR A 68 -6.10 0.57 -3.67
N GLY A 69 -5.01 0.51 -2.92
CA GLY A 69 -5.00 0.36 -1.48
C GLY A 69 -4.28 1.54 -0.86
N ILE A 70 -4.85 2.09 0.21
CA ILE A 70 -4.13 2.99 1.10
C ILE A 70 -3.87 2.18 2.38
N GLY A 71 -2.70 2.35 2.99
CA GLY A 71 -2.27 1.68 4.21
C GLY A 71 -2.76 2.37 5.49
N TYR A 72 -2.93 1.62 6.59
CA TYR A 72 -3.35 2.18 7.88
C TYR A 72 -2.40 3.28 8.38
N GLY A 73 -1.08 3.13 8.19
CA GLY A 73 -0.10 4.14 8.64
C GLY A 73 -0.31 5.54 8.03
N VAL A 74 -1.01 5.65 6.90
CA VAL A 74 -1.40 6.96 6.34
C VAL A 74 -2.67 7.50 7.00
N ARG A 75 -3.66 6.63 7.22
CA ARG A 75 -4.99 7.02 7.75
C ARG A 75 -5.04 7.18 9.27
N GLY A 76 -4.29 6.35 9.99
CA GLY A 76 -4.25 6.33 11.45
C GLY A 76 -3.26 7.32 12.06
N GLY A 77 -2.50 8.02 11.22
CA GLY A 77 -1.56 9.05 11.68
C GLY A 77 -2.27 10.27 12.26
N ARG A 78 -1.69 10.85 13.30
CA ARG A 78 -2.24 12.02 14.02
C ARG A 78 -1.67 13.35 13.54
N SER A 79 -1.15 13.41 12.31
CA SER A 79 -0.52 14.62 11.77
C SER A 79 -1.35 15.23 10.64
N HIS A 80 -1.32 16.55 10.52
CA HIS A 80 -2.04 17.25 9.46
C HIS A 80 -1.46 16.92 8.07
N GLU A 81 -0.15 16.70 7.97
CA GLU A 81 0.52 16.32 6.72
C GLU A 81 0.02 14.97 6.21
N LEU A 82 -0.22 14.01 7.10
CA LEU A 82 -0.76 12.71 6.72
C LEU A 82 -2.23 12.81 6.29
N THR A 83 -2.98 13.73 6.90
CA THR A 83 -4.37 14.02 6.51
C THR A 83 -4.43 14.62 5.11
N THR A 84 -3.67 15.68 4.84
CA THR A 84 -3.58 16.26 3.49
C THR A 84 -3.03 15.24 2.48
N ARG A 85 -2.05 14.43 2.87
CA ARG A 85 -1.53 13.38 2.00
C ARG A 85 -2.57 12.31 1.67
N LEU A 86 -3.44 11.95 2.61
CA LEU A 86 -4.54 11.03 2.36
C LEU A 86 -5.49 11.60 1.28
N GLU A 87 -5.84 12.88 1.38
CA GLU A 87 -6.69 13.58 0.41
C GLU A 87 -6.06 13.55 -0.99
N ASP A 88 -4.76 13.90 -1.10
CA ASP A 88 -4.01 13.86 -2.35
C ASP A 88 -4.02 12.48 -3.01
N ILE A 89 -3.84 11.42 -2.21
CA ILE A 89 -3.80 10.05 -2.72
C ILE A 89 -5.18 9.62 -3.22
N ILE A 90 -6.24 9.96 -2.48
CA ILE A 90 -7.62 9.66 -2.90
C ILE A 90 -7.92 10.37 -4.23
N GLN A 91 -7.55 11.65 -4.34
CA GLN A 91 -7.76 12.41 -5.56
C GLN A 91 -6.95 11.82 -6.72
N LEU A 92 -5.66 11.51 -6.52
CA LEU A 92 -4.83 10.87 -7.53
C LEU A 92 -5.43 9.54 -8.04
N TYR A 93 -5.91 8.69 -7.14
CA TYR A 93 -6.52 7.41 -7.53
C TYR A 93 -7.81 7.61 -8.33
N ARG A 94 -8.63 8.60 -7.94
CA ARG A 94 -9.83 8.96 -8.71
C ARG A 94 -9.48 9.47 -10.12
N ASP A 95 -8.44 10.27 -10.24
CA ASP A 95 -8.05 10.86 -11.53
C ASP A 95 -7.38 9.84 -12.47
N ARG A 96 -6.52 8.97 -11.93
CA ARG A 96 -5.68 8.07 -12.74
C ARG A 96 -6.27 6.69 -12.94
N VAL A 97 -7.05 6.20 -11.98
CA VAL A 97 -7.64 4.85 -11.99
C VAL A 97 -9.09 4.89 -11.49
N PRO A 98 -9.98 5.70 -12.10
CA PRO A 98 -11.33 5.97 -11.59
C PRO A 98 -12.22 4.74 -11.39
N ARG A 99 -11.93 3.64 -12.10
CA ARG A 99 -12.71 2.39 -12.02
C ARG A 99 -12.22 1.44 -10.93
N ALA A 100 -11.01 1.64 -10.40
CA ALA A 100 -10.44 0.79 -9.37
C ALA A 100 -10.97 1.24 -7.99
N PRO A 101 -11.65 0.39 -7.20
CA PRO A 101 -12.03 0.73 -5.85
C PRO A 101 -10.80 1.01 -4.98
N ILE A 102 -10.97 1.94 -4.05
CA ILE A 102 -9.99 2.22 -2.99
C ILE A 102 -10.25 1.26 -1.82
N LEU A 103 -9.21 0.56 -1.38
CA LEU A 103 -9.18 -0.42 -0.32
C LEU A 103 -8.46 0.14 0.89
N PHE A 104 -8.93 -0.25 2.06
CA PHE A 104 -8.34 0.11 3.35
C PHE A 104 -8.12 -1.16 4.17
N ASP A 105 -6.86 -1.42 4.52
CA ASP A 105 -6.43 -2.26 5.64
C ASP A 105 -6.73 -1.56 6.98
N TYR A 106 -6.56 -2.24 8.11
CA TYR A 106 -6.73 -1.65 9.45
C TYR A 106 -5.48 -1.81 10.33
N SER A 107 -4.45 -2.46 9.80
CA SER A 107 -3.18 -2.76 10.46
C SER A 107 -2.13 -3.08 9.38
N PRO A 108 -0.82 -3.05 9.73
CA PRO A 108 0.26 -3.36 8.78
C PRO A 108 0.20 -4.76 8.13
N ASP A 109 -0.62 -5.68 8.65
CA ASP A 109 -0.75 -7.07 8.25
C ASP A 109 -2.17 -7.46 7.76
N SER A 110 -3.02 -6.47 7.44
CA SER A 110 -4.41 -6.71 7.01
C SER A 110 -4.73 -6.24 5.60
N ALA A 111 -3.72 -5.96 4.76
CA ALA A 111 -3.95 -5.65 3.36
C ALA A 111 -4.46 -6.87 2.59
N LEU A 112 -4.04 -8.10 2.92
CA LEU A 112 -4.64 -9.31 2.35
C LEU A 112 -6.14 -9.40 2.63
N TRP A 113 -6.56 -9.08 3.85
CA TRP A 113 -7.99 -9.01 4.19
C TRP A 113 -8.72 -7.96 3.34
N ALA A 114 -8.13 -6.77 3.18
CA ALA A 114 -8.73 -5.69 2.40
C ALA A 114 -8.91 -6.07 0.92
N VAL A 115 -7.92 -6.77 0.34
CA VAL A 115 -7.99 -7.30 -1.03
C VAL A 115 -9.06 -8.38 -1.15
N THR A 116 -9.00 -9.41 -0.30
CA THR A 116 -9.90 -10.57 -0.38
C THR A 116 -11.37 -10.20 -0.17
N ARG A 117 -11.65 -9.21 0.69
CA ARG A 117 -13.02 -8.71 0.91
C ARG A 117 -13.63 -8.07 -0.35
N LYS A 118 -12.82 -7.49 -1.24
CA LYS A 118 -13.31 -6.84 -2.47
C LYS A 118 -13.15 -7.68 -3.72
N PHE A 119 -12.16 -8.56 -3.74
CA PHE A 119 -11.89 -9.47 -4.84
C PHE A 119 -11.88 -10.91 -4.31
N PRO A 120 -13.02 -11.42 -3.79
CA PRO A 120 -13.08 -12.77 -3.28
C PRO A 120 -12.74 -13.75 -4.41
N ARG A 121 -11.79 -14.64 -4.15
CA ARG A 121 -11.45 -15.71 -5.09
C ARG A 121 -12.29 -16.94 -4.80
N ALA A 122 -12.87 -17.51 -5.85
CA ALA A 122 -13.57 -18.78 -5.77
C ALA A 122 -12.54 -19.93 -5.65
N GLY A 123 -12.42 -20.51 -4.45
CA GLY A 123 -12.11 -21.93 -4.18
C GLY A 123 -10.96 -22.66 -4.87
N SER A 124 -10.03 -22.01 -5.58
CA SER A 124 -8.90 -22.70 -6.22
C SER A 124 -7.64 -22.64 -5.37
N ASP A 125 -6.94 -23.77 -5.21
CA ASP A 125 -5.61 -23.88 -4.58
C ASP A 125 -4.57 -23.03 -5.33
N CYS A 126 -4.53 -21.72 -5.06
CA CYS A 126 -3.52 -20.80 -5.59
C CYS A 126 -2.10 -21.09 -5.06
N ALA A 127 -1.93 -22.07 -4.18
CA ALA A 127 -0.62 -22.61 -3.80
C ALA A 127 0.21 -23.02 -5.04
N LYS A 128 -0.44 -23.36 -6.17
CA LYS A 128 0.22 -23.73 -7.43
C LYS A 128 0.28 -22.60 -8.47
N SER A 129 -0.28 -21.42 -8.18
CA SER A 129 -0.31 -20.28 -9.09
C SER A 129 -0.27 -18.97 -8.31
N PRO A 130 0.90 -18.63 -7.70
CA PRO A 130 1.07 -17.34 -7.05
C PRO A 130 0.86 -16.20 -8.05
N GLY A 131 0.45 -15.05 -7.53
CA GLY A 131 0.36 -13.83 -8.31
C GLY A 131 1.75 -13.32 -8.69
N LYS A 132 1.77 -12.23 -9.42
CA LYS A 132 2.99 -11.54 -9.80
C LYS A 132 3.33 -10.45 -8.77
N ASP A 133 4.53 -10.52 -8.22
CA ASP A 133 5.15 -9.37 -7.56
C ASP A 133 5.54 -8.32 -8.62
N LEU A 134 4.93 -7.14 -8.54
CA LEU A 134 5.13 -6.00 -9.45
C LEU A 134 6.10 -4.96 -8.87
N GLY A 135 6.71 -5.27 -7.72
CA GLY A 135 7.71 -4.46 -7.05
C GLY A 135 7.26 -3.96 -5.68
N PHE A 136 8.25 -3.79 -4.80
CA PHE A 136 8.14 -3.19 -3.48
C PHE A 136 9.01 -1.92 -3.45
N GLY A 137 8.43 -0.80 -3.86
CA GLY A 137 9.11 0.48 -3.96
C GLY A 137 9.19 1.20 -2.62
N VAL A 138 10.39 1.67 -2.26
CA VAL A 138 10.65 2.44 -1.05
C VAL A 138 11.21 3.78 -1.47
N PHE A 139 10.48 4.86 -1.18
CA PHE A 139 10.82 6.22 -1.59
C PHE A 139 10.94 7.10 -0.34
N CYS A 140 12.16 7.55 -0.07
CA CYS A 140 12.52 8.36 1.08
C CYS A 140 13.61 9.34 0.65
N ASP A 141 13.46 10.59 1.08
CA ASP A 141 14.62 11.45 1.24
C ASP A 141 15.08 11.17 2.67
N VAL A 142 16.19 10.47 2.83
CA VAL A 142 16.74 10.20 4.15
C VAL A 142 16.92 11.55 4.85
N CYS A 143 16.18 11.80 5.93
CA CYS A 143 16.63 12.74 6.94
C CYS A 143 17.96 12.18 7.44
N GLY A 144 19.05 12.88 7.13
CA GLY A 144 20.41 12.50 7.50
C GLY A 144 20.56 12.17 8.98
#